data_AF-A0A2S1SYG7-F1
#
_entry.id   AF-A0A2S1SYG7-F1
#
_cell.length_a   1.000
_cell.length_b   1.000
_cell.length_c   1.000
_cell.angle_alpha   90.00
_cell.angle_beta   90.00
_cell.angle_gamma   90.00
#
_symmetry.space_group_name_H-M   'P 1'
#
loop_
_entity.id
_entity.type
_entity.pdbx_description
1 polymer ?
#
loop_
_entity_poly.entity_id
_entity_poly.type
_entity_poly.pdbx_seq_one_letter_code
_entity_poly.pdbx_strand_id
1 'polypeptide(L)'
;MTILITGATGFVGSRLAHALLTTRNQRVIALGRGDLADVRRRVVAAVSLHGGTDADALRRLQCVKGDVTLPWLGLSPGTHARLAEQVDAVWHCAGDIALAGERERLFLVNAHGTAQVLAFADRTRPDCRLVHVSTMAVAGNRPAGLVREDDLTDAHGFVTHYDASKYEAEQLVRAWTARRGRPAVVLRPGVVAGDRPLPETAAGHPLALLGRMIETVASGGAPSIPSAAERSSGARLHLRLKASPSATFNIVPSDYATAAMVRIGHDTPHERAGAHTYHIVHHTPTQLGDVIGAFEQAYAGLRLECTEEIDDATPAERFIATHLTGFLSYCRLRHTFDRTGALAATPGLPEPAPLDTGFLRRALGLGSRAVVDSAAGAL
;
A
#
# COMPACT_ATOMS: atom_id res chain seq x y z
N MET A 1 -10.95 -23.25 -3.76
CA MET A 1 -10.14 -22.66 -4.86
C MET A 1 -8.66 -22.69 -4.49
N THR A 2 -7.81 -22.77 -5.50
CA THR A 2 -6.36 -22.59 -5.44
C THR A 2 -6.01 -21.21 -5.96
N ILE A 3 -5.41 -20.38 -5.10
CA ILE A 3 -5.13 -18.98 -5.37
C ILE A 3 -3.62 -18.77 -5.47
N LEU A 4 -3.13 -18.31 -6.61
CA LEU A 4 -1.77 -17.78 -6.73
C LEU A 4 -1.76 -16.33 -6.26
N ILE A 5 -0.94 -16.00 -5.27
CA ILE A 5 -0.76 -14.62 -4.80
C ILE A 5 0.69 -14.17 -4.97
N THR A 6 0.85 -12.98 -5.55
CA THR A 6 2.14 -12.26 -5.58
C THR A 6 2.13 -11.19 -4.49
N GLY A 7 3.30 -10.89 -3.90
CA GLY A 7 3.40 -9.86 -2.87
C GLY A 7 2.90 -10.30 -1.48
N ALA A 8 2.85 -11.60 -1.21
CA ALA A 8 2.40 -12.16 0.07
C ALA A 8 3.29 -11.79 1.27
N THR A 9 4.50 -11.28 1.04
CA THR A 9 5.38 -10.72 2.09
C THR A 9 5.17 -9.22 2.32
N GLY A 10 4.33 -8.57 1.51
CA GLY A 10 4.01 -7.15 1.61
C GLY A 10 2.89 -6.88 2.61
N PHE A 11 2.70 -5.61 2.97
CA PHE A 11 1.71 -5.20 3.99
C PHE A 11 0.27 -5.59 3.63
N VAL A 12 -0.18 -5.32 2.39
CA VAL A 12 -1.53 -5.68 1.94
C VAL A 12 -1.61 -7.17 1.57
N GLY A 13 -0.65 -7.66 0.77
CA GLY A 13 -0.68 -9.04 0.27
C GLY A 13 -0.64 -10.11 1.38
N SER A 14 0.08 -9.87 2.49
CA SER A 14 0.10 -10.79 3.63
C SER A 14 -1.25 -10.87 4.36
N ARG A 15 -1.97 -9.75 4.48
CA ARG A 15 -3.33 -9.71 5.07
C ARG A 15 -4.34 -10.44 4.20
N LEU A 16 -4.27 -10.23 2.89
CA LEU A 16 -5.11 -10.94 1.94
C LEU A 16 -4.82 -12.45 1.96
N ALA A 17 -3.55 -12.85 1.94
CA ALA A 17 -3.16 -14.26 2.07
C ALA A 17 -3.67 -14.86 3.39
N HIS A 18 -3.51 -14.15 4.51
CA HIS A 18 -4.05 -14.58 5.81
C HIS A 18 -5.57 -14.78 5.76
N ALA A 19 -6.32 -13.77 5.32
CA ALA A 19 -7.79 -13.86 5.26
C ALA A 19 -8.29 -14.97 4.31
N LEU A 20 -7.61 -15.18 3.18
CA LEU A 20 -7.92 -16.27 2.26
C LEU A 20 -7.67 -17.65 2.89
N LEU A 21 -6.60 -17.80 3.68
CA LEU A 21 -6.25 -19.04 4.37
C LEU A 21 -7.17 -19.36 5.55
N THR A 22 -7.48 -18.35 6.38
CA THR A 22 -8.10 -18.54 7.70
C THR A 22 -9.59 -18.26 7.72
N THR A 23 -10.08 -17.24 6.99
CA THR A 23 -11.51 -16.90 6.94
C THR A 23 -12.22 -17.61 5.79
N ARG A 24 -11.51 -17.86 4.68
CA ARG A 24 -12.09 -18.46 3.47
C ARG A 24 -11.64 -19.89 3.20
N ASN A 25 -10.76 -20.45 4.02
CA ASN A 25 -10.27 -21.83 3.89
C ASN A 25 -9.75 -22.19 2.49
N GLN A 26 -9.13 -21.23 1.80
CA GLN A 26 -8.61 -21.42 0.45
C GLN A 26 -7.20 -22.01 0.48
N ARG A 27 -6.81 -22.69 -0.60
CA ARG A 27 -5.42 -23.06 -0.86
C ARG A 27 -4.69 -21.85 -1.44
N VAL A 28 -3.59 -21.44 -0.83
CA VAL A 28 -2.82 -20.27 -1.27
C VAL A 28 -1.42 -20.71 -1.71
N ILE A 29 -1.04 -20.29 -2.91
CA ILE A 29 0.29 -20.44 -3.48
C ILE A 29 0.93 -19.05 -3.48
N ALA A 30 1.89 -18.82 -2.59
CA ALA A 30 2.61 -17.56 -2.49
C ALA A 30 3.87 -17.59 -3.36
N LEU A 31 3.95 -16.67 -4.33
CA LEU A 31 5.15 -16.46 -5.14
C LEU A 31 6.08 -15.44 -4.47
N GLY A 32 7.34 -15.80 -4.31
CA GLY A 32 8.34 -14.93 -3.68
C GLY A 32 9.76 -15.12 -4.21
N ARG A 33 10.55 -14.06 -4.11
CA ARG A 33 11.96 -14.00 -4.54
C ARG A 33 12.88 -14.64 -3.50
N GLY A 34 13.97 -15.27 -3.91
CA GLY A 34 14.96 -15.90 -3.01
C GLY A 34 14.96 -17.42 -3.11
N ASP A 35 15.67 -18.11 -2.21
CA ASP A 35 15.53 -19.56 -2.09
C ASP A 35 14.18 -19.94 -1.46
N LEU A 36 13.75 -21.18 -1.66
CA LEU A 36 12.41 -21.61 -1.24
C LEU A 36 12.23 -21.61 0.28
N ALA A 37 13.28 -21.91 1.05
CA ALA A 37 13.22 -21.96 2.50
C ALA A 37 13.03 -20.55 3.08
N ASP A 38 13.79 -19.57 2.56
CA ASP A 38 13.66 -18.16 2.89
C ASP A 38 12.29 -17.60 2.51
N VAL A 39 11.81 -17.90 1.30
CA VAL A 39 10.46 -17.49 0.85
C VAL A 39 9.41 -18.03 1.82
N ARG A 40 9.46 -19.32 2.16
CA ARG A 40 8.51 -19.92 3.10
C ARG A 40 8.56 -19.24 4.46
N ARG A 41 9.76 -19.05 5.02
CA ARG A 41 9.97 -18.39 6.31
C ARG A 41 9.36 -16.99 6.31
N ARG A 42 9.65 -16.16 5.30
CA ARG A 42 9.14 -14.79 5.22
C ARG A 42 7.64 -14.71 4.98
N VAL A 43 7.08 -15.59 4.14
CA VAL A 43 5.62 -15.62 3.89
C VAL A 43 4.89 -16.04 5.16
N VAL A 44 5.32 -17.12 5.83
CA VAL A 44 4.70 -17.57 7.08
C VAL A 44 4.78 -16.47 8.14
N ALA A 45 5.96 -15.88 8.34
CA ALA A 45 6.13 -14.77 9.27
C ALA A 45 5.16 -13.62 8.95
N ALA A 46 5.06 -13.19 7.68
CA ALA A 46 4.22 -12.07 7.29
C ALA A 46 2.71 -12.36 7.44
N VAL A 47 2.26 -13.55 7.07
CA VAL A 47 0.85 -13.96 7.18
C VAL A 47 0.42 -14.07 8.64
N SER A 48 1.27 -14.64 9.50
CA SER A 48 0.96 -14.85 10.92
C SER A 48 0.96 -13.57 11.77
N LEU A 49 1.36 -12.42 11.23
CA LEU A 49 1.20 -11.11 11.90
C LEU A 49 -0.27 -10.69 12.06
N HIS A 50 -1.18 -11.28 11.29
CA HIS A 50 -2.56 -10.81 11.17
C HIS A 50 -3.56 -11.64 11.98
N GLY A 51 -3.08 -12.59 12.79
CA GLY A 51 -3.92 -13.44 13.63
C GLY A 51 -3.45 -14.90 13.68
N GLY A 52 -4.23 -15.72 14.39
CA GLY A 52 -3.94 -17.15 14.54
C GLY A 52 -3.96 -17.86 13.19
N THR A 53 -2.79 -18.35 12.77
CA THR A 53 -2.66 -19.24 11.61
C THR A 53 -2.44 -20.66 12.13
N ASP A 54 -3.49 -21.48 12.15
CA ASP A 54 -3.39 -22.85 12.64
C ASP A 54 -2.61 -23.77 11.69
N ALA A 55 -2.33 -24.99 12.15
CA ALA A 55 -1.59 -25.98 11.34
C ALA A 55 -2.33 -26.33 10.04
N ASP A 56 -3.65 -26.20 9.99
CA ASP A 56 -4.46 -26.52 8.84
C ASP A 56 -4.36 -25.44 7.75
N ALA A 57 -4.42 -24.17 8.14
CA ALA A 57 -4.12 -23.04 7.28
C ALA A 57 -2.69 -23.13 6.72
N LEU A 58 -1.69 -23.48 7.54
CA LEU A 58 -0.32 -23.65 7.07
C LEU A 58 -0.13 -24.82 6.09
N ARG A 59 -0.93 -25.89 6.19
CA ARG A 59 -0.96 -26.98 5.20
C ARG A 59 -1.52 -26.54 3.85
N ARG A 60 -2.45 -25.58 3.85
CA ARG A 60 -3.00 -24.96 2.62
C ARG A 60 -2.08 -23.90 2.01
N LEU A 61 -1.04 -23.48 2.71
CA LEU A 61 -0.05 -22.53 2.22
C LEU A 61 1.14 -23.23 1.55
N GLN A 62 1.21 -23.09 0.23
CA GLN A 62 2.35 -23.45 -0.59
C GLN A 62 3.16 -22.20 -0.93
N CYS A 63 4.49 -22.32 -1.01
CA CYS A 63 5.37 -21.27 -1.50
C CYS A 63 6.06 -21.72 -2.78
N VAL A 64 6.28 -20.79 -3.71
CA VAL A 64 7.05 -21.02 -4.93
C VAL A 64 8.07 -19.90 -5.11
N LYS A 65 9.29 -20.28 -5.50
CA LYS A 65 10.32 -19.32 -5.89
C LYS A 65 9.92 -18.69 -7.23
N GLY A 66 9.89 -17.37 -7.29
CA GLY A 66 9.62 -16.64 -8.52
C GLY A 66 9.85 -15.14 -8.35
N ASP A 67 9.85 -14.44 -9.47
CA ASP A 67 9.98 -12.98 -9.54
C ASP A 67 9.08 -12.48 -10.67
N VAL A 68 8.19 -11.53 -10.34
CA VAL A 68 7.27 -10.95 -11.33
C VAL A 68 8.01 -10.18 -12.42
N THR A 69 9.25 -9.76 -12.18
CA THR A 69 10.07 -9.01 -13.16
C THR A 69 10.76 -9.90 -14.19
N LEU A 70 10.67 -11.23 -14.04
CA LEU A 70 11.32 -12.19 -14.92
C LEU A 70 10.33 -12.86 -15.87
N PRO A 71 10.78 -13.32 -17.06
CA PRO A 71 9.98 -14.17 -17.93
C PRO A 71 9.38 -15.36 -17.17
N TRP A 72 8.12 -15.68 -17.45
CA TRP A 72 7.39 -16.79 -16.81
C TRP A 72 7.38 -16.68 -15.27
N LEU A 73 7.40 -15.47 -14.75
CA LEU A 73 7.48 -15.18 -13.31
C LEU A 73 8.73 -15.78 -12.63
N GLY A 74 9.81 -16.01 -13.39
CA GLY A 74 11.03 -16.67 -12.90
C GLY A 74 10.87 -18.16 -12.59
N LEU A 75 9.78 -18.79 -13.08
CA LEU A 75 9.50 -20.21 -12.91
C LEU A 75 10.11 -21.05 -14.03
N SER A 76 10.41 -22.32 -13.75
CA SER A 76 10.71 -23.27 -14.82
C SER A 76 9.48 -23.50 -15.70
N PRO A 77 9.63 -23.81 -17.01
CA PRO A 77 8.50 -24.07 -17.91
C PRO A 77 7.51 -25.09 -17.36
N GLY A 78 7.99 -26.21 -16.80
CA GLY A 78 7.14 -27.25 -16.24
C GLY A 78 6.39 -26.80 -14.97
N THR A 79 7.04 -26.00 -14.11
CA THR A 79 6.36 -25.42 -12.95
C THR A 79 5.31 -24.42 -13.39
N HIS A 80 5.65 -23.52 -14.33
CA HIS A 80 4.73 -22.52 -14.87
C HIS A 80 3.48 -23.17 -15.47
N ALA A 81 3.64 -24.16 -16.34
CA ALA A 81 2.51 -24.87 -16.97
C ALA A 81 1.60 -25.55 -15.91
N ARG A 82 2.20 -26.32 -14.99
CA ARG A 82 1.46 -26.97 -13.91
C ARG A 82 0.73 -25.97 -13.02
N LEU A 83 1.37 -24.85 -12.65
CA LEU A 83 0.72 -23.80 -11.86
C LEU A 83 -0.46 -23.20 -12.62
N ALA A 84 -0.32 -22.95 -13.92
CA ALA A 84 -1.36 -22.33 -14.72
C ALA A 84 -2.63 -23.21 -14.84
N GLU A 85 -2.46 -24.53 -14.90
CA GLU A 85 -3.58 -25.49 -14.96
C GLU A 85 -4.37 -25.59 -13.63
N GLN A 86 -3.67 -25.52 -12.49
CA GLN A 86 -4.27 -25.76 -11.17
C GLN A 86 -4.89 -24.51 -10.51
N VAL A 87 -4.52 -23.30 -10.92
CA VAL A 87 -4.96 -22.07 -10.24
C VAL A 87 -6.36 -21.65 -10.70
N ASP A 88 -7.23 -21.37 -9.73
CA ASP A 88 -8.57 -20.84 -9.96
C ASP A 88 -8.59 -19.31 -9.92
N ALA A 89 -7.62 -18.69 -9.25
CA ALA A 89 -7.48 -17.24 -9.23
C ALA A 89 -6.02 -16.79 -9.08
N VAL A 90 -5.72 -15.63 -9.65
CA VAL A 90 -4.43 -14.92 -9.52
C VAL A 90 -4.67 -13.59 -8.83
N TRP A 91 -4.08 -13.42 -7.65
CA TRP A 91 -4.09 -12.18 -6.86
C TRP A 91 -2.75 -11.47 -7.02
N HIS A 92 -2.73 -10.45 -7.88
CA HIS A 92 -1.56 -9.65 -8.12
C HIS A 92 -1.47 -8.48 -7.13
N CYS A 93 -0.77 -8.70 -6.01
CA CYS A 93 -0.54 -7.68 -4.98
C CYS A 93 0.90 -7.17 -4.94
N ALA A 94 1.82 -7.79 -5.70
CA ALA A 94 3.20 -7.31 -5.79
C ALA A 94 3.25 -5.94 -6.45
N GLY A 95 3.94 -5.00 -5.82
CA GLY A 95 4.22 -3.68 -6.34
C GLY A 95 5.30 -3.00 -5.50
N ASP A 96 6.09 -2.14 -6.14
CA ASP A 96 7.00 -1.23 -5.47
C ASP A 96 6.26 0.09 -5.21
N ILE A 97 6.29 0.54 -3.96
CA ILE A 97 5.52 1.69 -3.44
C ILE A 97 6.41 2.88 -3.07
N ALA A 98 7.69 2.85 -3.46
CA ALA A 98 8.63 3.92 -3.17
C ALA A 98 8.23 5.21 -3.91
N LEU A 99 7.59 6.15 -3.19
CA LEU A 99 7.10 7.42 -3.76
C LEU A 99 8.22 8.32 -4.32
N ALA A 100 9.44 8.16 -3.81
CA ALA A 100 10.65 8.81 -4.31
C ALA A 100 11.60 7.80 -5.00
N GLY A 101 11.05 6.69 -5.51
CA GLY A 101 11.83 5.66 -6.19
C GLY A 101 12.16 6.03 -7.63
N GLU A 102 13.26 5.46 -8.13
CA GLU A 102 13.68 5.57 -9.52
C GLU A 102 12.61 5.03 -10.48
N ARG A 103 12.41 5.76 -11.59
CA ARG A 103 11.38 5.43 -12.59
C ARG A 103 11.54 4.01 -13.11
N GLU A 104 12.74 3.64 -13.56
CA GLU A 104 13.02 2.34 -14.19
C GLU A 104 12.65 1.19 -13.26
N ARG A 105 13.01 1.30 -11.97
CA ARG A 105 12.70 0.31 -10.94
C ARG A 105 11.19 0.18 -10.72
N LEU A 106 10.49 1.31 -10.59
CA LEU A 106 9.04 1.34 -10.36
C LEU A 106 8.29 0.71 -11.55
N PHE A 107 8.64 1.08 -12.78
CA PHE A 107 8.01 0.53 -13.98
C PHE A 107 8.37 -0.95 -14.21
N LEU A 108 9.59 -1.37 -13.88
CA LEU A 108 10.00 -2.78 -13.95
C LEU A 108 9.13 -3.66 -13.04
N VAL A 109 8.89 -3.24 -11.81
CA VAL A 109 8.09 -4.03 -10.85
C VAL A 109 6.59 -3.88 -11.15
N ASN A 110 6.10 -2.65 -11.31
CA ASN A 110 4.67 -2.39 -11.34
C ASN A 110 4.05 -2.66 -12.72
N ALA A 111 4.63 -2.12 -13.80
CA ALA A 111 4.09 -2.25 -15.14
C ALA A 111 4.56 -3.55 -15.82
N HIS A 112 5.89 -3.73 -15.96
CA HIS A 112 6.44 -4.93 -16.56
C HIS A 112 6.09 -6.19 -15.75
N GLY A 113 6.15 -6.13 -14.42
CA GLY A 113 5.71 -7.23 -13.56
C GLY A 113 4.24 -7.60 -13.76
N THR A 114 3.36 -6.61 -13.93
CA THR A 114 1.95 -6.86 -14.28
C THR A 114 1.84 -7.54 -15.63
N ALA A 115 2.61 -7.13 -16.64
CA ALA A 115 2.63 -7.78 -17.95
C ALA A 115 3.02 -9.27 -17.87
N GLN A 116 4.00 -9.63 -17.04
CA GLN A 116 4.37 -11.04 -16.82
C GLN A 116 3.24 -11.83 -16.13
N VAL A 117 2.55 -11.22 -15.16
CA VAL A 117 1.40 -11.86 -14.51
C VAL A 117 0.24 -12.06 -15.49
N LEU A 118 -0.01 -11.10 -16.39
CA LEU A 118 -1.00 -11.24 -17.45
C LEU A 118 -0.62 -12.33 -18.46
N ALA A 119 0.67 -12.47 -18.77
CA ALA A 119 1.17 -13.57 -19.61
C ALA A 119 1.01 -14.94 -18.93
N PHE A 120 1.17 -15.02 -17.60
CA PHE A 120 0.82 -16.21 -16.83
C PHE A 120 -0.69 -16.48 -16.86
N ALA A 121 -1.52 -15.45 -16.64
CA ALA A 121 -2.97 -15.54 -16.70
C ALA A 121 -3.46 -16.03 -18.07
N ASP A 122 -2.78 -15.67 -19.16
CA ASP A 122 -3.09 -16.17 -20.51
C ASP A 122 -2.93 -17.70 -20.67
N ARG A 123 -2.20 -18.35 -19.77
CA ARG A 123 -2.02 -19.80 -19.75
C ARG A 123 -2.95 -20.52 -18.77
N THR A 124 -3.67 -19.77 -17.94
CA THR A 124 -4.63 -20.37 -17.00
C THR A 124 -5.93 -20.75 -17.70
N ARG A 125 -6.76 -21.55 -17.03
CA ARG A 125 -8.09 -21.88 -17.53
C ARG A 125 -8.92 -20.61 -17.78
N PRO A 126 -9.84 -20.59 -18.76
CA PRO A 126 -10.62 -19.39 -19.10
C PRO A 126 -11.40 -18.78 -17.92
N ASP A 127 -11.88 -19.63 -17.00
CA ASP A 127 -12.60 -19.28 -15.78
C ASP A 127 -11.70 -18.81 -14.62
N CYS A 128 -10.38 -18.90 -14.78
CA CYS A 128 -9.44 -18.42 -13.77
C CYS A 128 -9.56 -16.90 -13.62
N ARG A 129 -9.86 -16.46 -12.39
CA ARG A 129 -10.09 -15.06 -12.04
C ARG A 129 -8.78 -14.30 -11.90
N LEU A 130 -8.70 -13.09 -12.43
CA LEU A 130 -7.62 -12.14 -12.15
C LEU A 130 -8.10 -11.07 -11.17
N VAL A 131 -7.36 -10.88 -10.07
CA VAL A 131 -7.53 -9.78 -9.12
C VAL A 131 -6.25 -8.97 -9.09
N HIS A 132 -6.30 -7.73 -9.56
CA HIS A 132 -5.18 -6.80 -9.57
C HIS A 132 -5.35 -5.74 -8.47
N VAL A 133 -4.37 -5.64 -7.57
CA VAL A 133 -4.32 -4.56 -6.58
C VAL A 133 -3.62 -3.35 -7.21
N SER A 134 -4.42 -2.40 -7.67
CA SER A 134 -4.03 -1.08 -8.15
C SER A 134 -3.89 -0.11 -6.96
N THR A 135 -4.22 1.16 -7.12
CA THR A 135 -4.21 2.19 -6.08
C THR A 135 -5.12 3.35 -6.48
N MET A 136 -5.68 4.08 -5.52
CA MET A 136 -6.37 5.35 -5.83
C MET A 136 -5.45 6.38 -6.50
N ALA A 137 -4.12 6.26 -6.32
CA ALA A 137 -3.14 7.20 -6.85
C ALA A 137 -3.07 7.21 -8.39
N VAL A 138 -3.69 6.24 -9.08
CA VAL A 138 -3.85 6.28 -10.55
C VAL A 138 -4.74 7.44 -11.02
N ALA A 139 -5.44 8.12 -10.10
CA ALA A 139 -6.10 9.40 -10.37
C ALA A 139 -5.12 10.53 -10.73
N GLY A 140 -3.82 10.31 -10.49
CA GLY A 140 -2.74 11.20 -10.90
C GLY A 140 -2.82 12.57 -10.22
N ASN A 141 -2.35 13.59 -10.94
CA ASN A 141 -2.22 14.95 -10.43
C ASN A 141 -3.48 15.80 -10.68
N ARG A 142 -4.67 15.17 -10.79
CA ARG A 142 -5.97 15.87 -10.79
C ARG A 142 -6.05 16.74 -9.52
N PRO A 143 -6.24 18.07 -9.57
CA PRO A 143 -6.14 18.88 -8.35
C PRO A 143 -7.24 18.58 -7.32
N ALA A 144 -8.48 18.39 -7.80
CA ALA A 144 -9.64 18.16 -6.95
C ALA A 144 -10.78 17.47 -7.72
N GLY A 145 -11.80 17.04 -6.98
CA GLY A 145 -13.07 16.56 -7.55
C GLY A 145 -13.30 15.06 -7.35
N LEU A 146 -14.47 14.62 -7.83
CA LEU A 146 -14.89 13.22 -7.76
C LEU A 146 -14.12 12.38 -8.80
N VAL A 147 -13.48 11.31 -8.34
CA VAL A 147 -12.89 10.26 -9.17
C VAL A 147 -13.84 9.07 -9.19
N ARG A 148 -14.38 8.75 -10.37
CA ARG A 148 -15.27 7.60 -10.54
C ARG A 148 -14.49 6.29 -10.63
N GLU A 149 -15.12 5.17 -10.30
CA GLU A 149 -14.46 3.86 -10.34
C GLU A 149 -14.03 3.47 -11.77
N ASP A 150 -14.75 3.94 -12.78
CA ASP A 150 -14.43 3.74 -14.19
C ASP A 150 -13.39 4.73 -14.75
N ASP A 151 -13.12 5.85 -14.06
CA ASP A 151 -12.12 6.84 -14.46
C ASP A 151 -10.72 6.20 -14.50
N LEU A 152 -10.06 6.24 -15.65
CA LEU A 152 -8.62 6.03 -15.78
C LEU A 152 -8.10 6.97 -16.86
N THR A 153 -7.40 8.04 -16.46
CA THR A 153 -6.89 9.08 -17.37
C THR A 153 -5.56 9.65 -16.88
N ASP A 154 -4.69 10.01 -17.81
CA ASP A 154 -3.41 10.70 -17.60
C ASP A 154 -3.49 12.21 -17.95
N ALA A 155 -4.69 12.75 -18.21
CA ALA A 155 -4.89 14.13 -18.67
C ALA A 155 -4.32 15.20 -17.73
N HIS A 156 -4.09 14.86 -16.46
CA HIS A 156 -3.51 15.76 -15.46
C HIS A 156 -2.03 15.46 -15.15
N GLY A 157 -1.44 14.47 -15.82
CA GLY A 157 -0.15 13.91 -15.45
C GLY A 157 -0.18 13.17 -14.09
N PHE A 158 1.00 12.91 -13.55
CA PHE A 158 1.19 12.11 -12.34
C PHE A 158 1.96 12.88 -11.27
N VAL A 159 1.69 12.59 -9.99
CA VAL A 159 2.37 13.24 -8.87
C VAL A 159 3.77 12.64 -8.71
N THR A 160 3.88 11.32 -8.85
CA THR A 160 5.13 10.57 -8.74
C THR A 160 5.26 9.54 -9.85
N HIS A 161 6.47 8.98 -10.02
CA HIS A 161 6.68 7.83 -10.90
C HIS A 161 5.91 6.58 -10.45
N TYR A 162 5.59 6.49 -9.15
CA TYR A 162 4.78 5.39 -8.62
C TYR A 162 3.38 5.42 -9.24
N ASP A 163 2.72 6.58 -9.26
CA ASP A 163 1.37 6.73 -9.85
C ASP A 163 1.38 6.32 -11.32
N ALA A 164 2.34 6.83 -12.09
CA ALA A 164 2.48 6.56 -13.51
C ALA A 164 2.69 5.06 -13.78
N SER A 165 3.54 4.40 -12.98
CA SER A 165 3.80 2.97 -13.11
C SER A 165 2.57 2.10 -12.77
N LYS A 166 1.76 2.51 -11.78
CA LYS A 166 0.52 1.81 -11.41
C LYS A 166 -0.61 2.09 -12.41
N TYR A 167 -0.65 3.29 -12.98
CA TYR A 167 -1.54 3.64 -14.08
C TYR A 167 -1.27 2.75 -15.31
N GLU A 168 0.00 2.61 -15.71
CA GLU A 168 0.38 1.74 -16.83
C GLU A 168 0.04 0.27 -16.55
N ALA A 169 0.31 -0.21 -15.33
CA ALA A 169 -0.11 -1.55 -14.90
C ALA A 169 -1.62 -1.77 -15.06
N GLU A 170 -2.45 -0.81 -14.66
CA GLU A 170 -3.90 -0.93 -14.79
C GLU A 170 -4.37 -0.85 -16.25
N GLN A 171 -3.74 -0.02 -17.08
CA GLN A 171 -4.01 0.01 -18.52
C GLN A 171 -3.74 -1.36 -19.16
N LEU A 172 -2.64 -2.02 -18.79
CA LEU A 172 -2.33 -3.37 -19.26
C LEU A 172 -3.41 -4.38 -18.87
N VAL A 173 -3.94 -4.30 -17.65
CA VAL A 173 -5.04 -5.15 -17.19
C VAL A 173 -6.30 -4.89 -18.02
N ARG A 174 -6.67 -3.62 -18.25
CA ARG A 174 -7.85 -3.26 -19.08
C ARG A 174 -7.69 -3.69 -20.53
N ALA A 175 -6.52 -3.51 -21.12
CA ALA A 175 -6.23 -3.99 -22.48
C ALA A 175 -6.29 -5.52 -22.55
N TRP A 176 -5.80 -6.22 -21.52
CA TRP A 176 -5.86 -7.67 -21.44
C TRP A 176 -7.31 -8.18 -21.36
N THR A 177 -8.16 -7.60 -20.52
CA THR A 177 -9.57 -8.02 -20.41
C THR A 177 -10.32 -7.80 -21.73
N ALA A 178 -10.12 -6.63 -22.37
CA ALA A 178 -10.72 -6.32 -23.66
C ALA A 178 -10.28 -7.30 -24.77
N ARG A 179 -8.98 -7.61 -24.85
CA ARG A 179 -8.41 -8.50 -25.86
C ARG A 179 -8.79 -9.97 -25.66
N ARG A 180 -8.92 -10.41 -24.41
CA ARG A 180 -9.17 -11.83 -24.07
C ARG A 180 -10.65 -12.15 -23.85
N GLY A 181 -11.50 -11.15 -23.69
CA GLY A 181 -12.89 -11.34 -23.29
C GLY A 181 -13.03 -11.97 -21.90
N ARG A 182 -12.05 -11.72 -21.01
CA ARG A 182 -12.01 -12.29 -19.65
C ARG A 182 -12.25 -11.21 -18.60
N PRO A 183 -12.86 -11.55 -17.46
CA PRO A 183 -13.04 -10.62 -16.35
C PRO A 183 -11.71 -10.41 -15.59
N ALA A 184 -11.49 -9.18 -15.12
CA ALA A 184 -10.52 -8.90 -14.06
C ALA A 184 -11.15 -7.98 -13.01
N VAL A 185 -10.81 -8.18 -11.75
CA VAL A 185 -11.15 -7.27 -10.65
C VAL A 185 -9.97 -6.35 -10.42
N VAL A 186 -10.20 -5.05 -10.43
CA VAL A 186 -9.21 -4.02 -10.14
C VAL A 186 -9.57 -3.36 -8.82
N LEU A 187 -8.72 -3.53 -7.81
CA LEU A 187 -8.92 -2.96 -6.47
C LEU A 187 -8.02 -1.74 -6.34
N ARG A 188 -8.59 -0.56 -6.13
CA ARG A 188 -7.87 0.70 -5.94
C ARG A 188 -7.96 1.15 -4.47
N PRO A 189 -7.10 0.62 -3.58
CA PRO A 189 -7.08 1.09 -2.21
C PRO A 189 -6.52 2.50 -2.08
N GLY A 190 -7.00 3.19 -1.04
CA GLY A 190 -6.33 4.36 -0.49
C GLY A 190 -5.01 4.02 0.20
N VAL A 191 -4.53 4.89 1.08
CA VAL A 191 -3.36 4.61 1.92
C VAL A 191 -3.78 3.63 3.01
N VAL A 192 -3.58 2.33 2.74
CA VAL A 192 -3.89 1.29 3.72
C VAL A 192 -2.92 1.39 4.90
N ALA A 193 -3.46 1.59 6.11
CA ALA A 193 -2.67 1.74 7.33
C ALA A 193 -3.21 0.85 8.45
N GLY A 194 -2.30 0.36 9.29
CA GLY A 194 -2.64 -0.34 10.53
C GLY A 194 -2.10 0.44 11.70
N ASP A 195 -2.72 0.30 12.86
CA ASP A 195 -2.34 1.00 14.10
C ASP A 195 -1.68 0.05 15.12
N ARG A 196 -1.30 -1.14 14.66
CA ARG A 196 -0.56 -2.13 15.46
C ARG A 196 0.93 -2.04 15.12
N PRO A 197 1.82 -2.05 16.12
CA PRO A 197 3.25 -2.17 15.89
C PRO A 197 3.55 -3.40 15.04
N LEU A 198 4.43 -3.23 14.06
CA LEU A 198 4.95 -4.31 13.25
C LEU A 198 6.41 -4.56 13.63
N PRO A 199 6.89 -5.83 13.63
CA PRO A 199 8.31 -6.10 13.74
C PRO A 199 9.10 -5.33 12.68
N GLU A 200 10.32 -4.91 12.98
CA GLU A 200 11.17 -4.15 12.05
C GLU A 200 11.42 -4.87 10.72
N THR A 201 11.41 -6.21 10.75
CA THR A 201 11.61 -7.07 9.59
C THR A 201 10.36 -7.25 8.73
N ALA A 202 9.20 -6.79 9.20
CA ALA A 202 7.94 -6.89 8.48
C ALA A 202 7.79 -5.73 7.48
N ALA A 203 7.09 -5.98 6.38
CA ALA A 203 6.74 -4.93 5.44
C ALA A 203 5.79 -3.92 6.10
N GLY A 204 6.24 -2.68 6.24
CA GLY A 204 5.43 -1.56 6.72
C GLY A 204 4.48 -1.01 5.66
N HIS A 205 3.72 0.00 6.06
CA HIS A 205 2.84 0.79 5.18
C HIS A 205 3.35 2.24 5.03
N PRO A 206 2.82 3.04 4.09
CA PRO A 206 3.32 4.39 3.81
C PRO A 206 3.38 5.30 5.04
N LEU A 207 2.36 5.29 5.91
CA LEU A 207 2.37 6.07 7.16
C LEU A 207 3.52 5.66 8.09
N ALA A 208 3.76 4.36 8.29
CA ALA A 208 4.86 3.91 9.14
C ALA A 208 6.24 4.28 8.56
N LEU A 209 6.37 4.35 7.23
CA LEU A 209 7.59 4.84 6.56
C LEU A 209 7.80 6.33 6.81
N LEU A 210 6.76 7.15 6.62
CA LEU A 210 6.79 8.58 6.92
C LEU A 210 7.17 8.85 8.38
N GLY A 211 6.53 8.10 9.29
CA GLY A 211 6.82 8.14 10.71
C GLY A 211 8.29 7.88 11.05
N ARG A 212 8.88 6.81 10.49
CA ARG A 212 10.31 6.52 10.68
C ARG A 212 11.23 7.60 10.14
N MET A 213 10.94 8.14 8.95
CA MET A 213 11.73 9.23 8.36
C MET A 213 11.74 10.45 9.28
N ILE A 214 10.57 10.84 9.80
CA ILE A 214 10.43 11.96 10.72
C ILE A 214 11.10 11.66 12.06
N GLU A 215 10.95 10.45 12.60
CA GLU A 215 11.58 10.05 13.86
C GLU A 215 13.10 10.07 13.78
N THR A 216 13.70 9.65 12.65
CA THR A 216 15.16 9.76 12.45
C THR A 216 15.62 11.21 12.52
N VAL A 217 14.92 12.13 11.83
CA VAL A 217 15.23 13.56 11.82
C VAL A 217 14.98 14.18 13.20
N ALA A 218 13.88 13.82 13.86
CA ALA A 218 13.52 14.34 15.16
C ALA A 218 14.52 13.86 16.24
N SER A 219 14.95 12.61 16.22
CA SER A 219 15.92 12.08 17.18
C SER A 219 17.33 12.65 16.95
N GLY A 220 17.86 12.53 15.74
CA GLY A 220 19.25 12.86 15.43
C GLY A 220 19.52 14.33 15.06
N GLY A 221 18.48 15.10 14.76
CA GLY A 221 18.62 16.41 14.12
C GLY A 221 18.94 16.29 12.63
N ALA A 222 18.95 17.43 11.95
CA ALA A 222 19.34 17.59 10.55
C ALA A 222 19.81 19.03 10.32
N PRO A 223 20.32 19.41 9.13
CA PRO A 223 20.72 20.79 8.86
C PRO A 223 19.62 21.80 9.23
N SER A 224 19.92 22.67 10.21
CA SER A 224 18.98 23.66 10.78
C SER A 224 17.72 23.08 11.44
N ILE A 225 17.71 21.78 11.77
CA ILE A 225 16.66 21.11 12.51
C ILE A 225 17.26 20.60 13.83
N PRO A 226 16.84 21.14 14.99
CA PRO A 226 17.40 20.75 16.28
C PRO A 226 17.12 19.28 16.57
N SER A 227 18.09 18.60 17.17
CA SER A 227 17.98 17.24 17.71
C SER A 227 17.02 17.17 18.91
N ALA A 228 16.73 15.95 19.38
CA ALA A 228 15.91 15.76 20.57
C ALA A 228 16.52 16.42 21.83
N ALA A 229 17.86 16.41 21.97
CA ALA A 229 18.56 17.03 23.09
C ALA A 229 18.42 18.56 23.07
N GLU A 230 18.57 19.19 21.91
CA GLU A 230 18.44 20.64 21.74
C GLU A 230 16.98 21.12 21.92
N ARG A 231 16.00 20.33 21.49
CA ARG A 231 14.59 20.65 21.76
C ARG A 231 14.26 20.55 23.25
N SER A 232 14.87 19.61 23.95
CA SER A 232 14.69 19.45 25.41
C SER A 232 15.26 20.63 26.21
N SER A 233 16.23 21.37 25.67
CA SER A 233 16.73 22.63 26.25
C SER A 233 15.92 23.87 25.83
N GLY A 234 14.77 23.67 25.17
CA GLY A 234 13.80 24.72 24.84
C GLY A 234 13.85 25.21 23.40
N ALA A 235 14.67 24.61 22.52
CA ALA A 235 14.67 24.99 21.11
C ALA A 235 13.30 24.72 20.47
N ARG A 236 12.77 25.75 19.80
CA ARG A 236 11.52 25.67 19.02
C ARG A 236 11.84 25.56 17.55
N LEU A 237 11.00 24.83 16.82
CA LEU A 237 11.11 24.66 15.39
C LEU A 237 9.76 25.00 14.73
N HIS A 238 9.73 26.03 13.92
CA HIS A 238 8.61 26.37 13.05
C HIS A 238 9.01 26.02 11.61
N LEU A 239 8.21 25.21 10.93
CA LEU A 239 8.42 24.86 9.52
C LEU A 239 7.16 25.15 8.70
N ARG A 240 7.34 25.81 7.56
CA ARG A 240 6.31 25.89 6.53
C ARG A 240 6.41 24.66 5.62
N LEU A 241 5.27 24.04 5.35
CA LEU A 241 5.10 22.94 4.42
C LEU A 241 4.38 23.47 3.18
N LYS A 242 4.93 23.20 2.00
CA LYS A 242 4.26 23.51 0.73
C LYS A 242 3.07 22.58 0.55
N ALA A 243 1.90 23.02 1.00
CA ALA A 243 0.69 22.23 1.16
C ALA A 243 -0.56 23.12 1.23
N SER A 244 -1.71 22.60 0.80
CA SER A 244 -3.00 23.26 1.03
C SER A 244 -3.52 22.89 2.42
N PRO A 245 -3.96 23.85 3.26
CA PRO A 245 -4.59 23.57 4.56
C PRO A 245 -5.86 22.69 4.44
N SER A 246 -6.47 22.69 3.26
CA SER A 246 -7.68 21.91 2.94
C SER A 246 -7.37 20.57 2.26
N ALA A 247 -6.09 20.18 2.15
CA ALA A 247 -5.70 18.91 1.57
C ALA A 247 -6.14 17.74 2.46
N THR A 248 -6.50 16.65 1.80
CA THR A 248 -6.97 15.44 2.47
C THR A 248 -6.19 14.21 2.02
N PHE A 249 -6.00 13.27 2.94
CA PHE A 249 -5.47 11.93 2.63
C PHE A 249 -6.57 10.90 2.81
N ASN A 250 -6.75 10.06 1.81
CA ASN A 250 -7.60 8.89 1.99
C ASN A 250 -6.79 7.78 2.67
N ILE A 251 -6.75 7.81 4.01
CA ILE A 251 -6.14 6.75 4.83
C ILE A 251 -7.23 5.75 5.20
N VAL A 252 -6.95 4.46 4.97
CA VAL A 252 -7.93 3.39 5.11
C VAL A 252 -7.44 2.38 6.15
N PRO A 253 -8.21 2.09 7.20
CA PRO A 253 -7.86 1.03 8.15
C PRO A 253 -7.66 -0.31 7.43
N SER A 254 -6.58 -1.00 7.78
CA SER A 254 -6.19 -2.24 7.11
C SER A 254 -7.24 -3.34 7.20
N ASP A 255 -8.01 -3.37 8.27
CA ASP A 255 -9.00 -4.41 8.52
C ASP A 255 -10.21 -4.22 7.60
N TYR A 256 -10.71 -2.98 7.48
CA TYR A 256 -11.74 -2.62 6.52
C TYR A 256 -11.28 -2.89 5.08
N ALA A 257 -10.08 -2.42 4.71
CA ALA A 257 -9.54 -2.63 3.37
C ALA A 257 -9.43 -4.12 3.03
N THR A 258 -8.90 -4.94 3.95
CA THR A 258 -8.77 -6.39 3.76
C THR A 258 -10.14 -7.05 3.60
N ALA A 259 -11.11 -6.73 4.46
CA ALA A 259 -12.45 -7.29 4.39
C ALA A 259 -13.16 -6.93 3.08
N ALA A 260 -13.09 -5.66 2.66
CA ALA A 260 -13.67 -5.20 1.40
C ALA A 260 -13.01 -5.89 0.20
N MET A 261 -11.67 -5.91 0.15
CA MET A 261 -10.92 -6.53 -0.95
C MET A 261 -11.18 -8.04 -1.06
N VAL A 262 -11.30 -8.76 0.06
CA VAL A 262 -11.66 -10.18 0.05
C VAL A 262 -13.09 -10.37 -0.44
N ARG A 263 -14.07 -9.62 0.08
CA ARG A 263 -15.46 -9.74 -0.39
C ARG A 263 -15.56 -9.49 -1.90
N ILE A 264 -14.96 -8.40 -2.39
CA ILE A 264 -15.02 -8.02 -3.81
C ILE A 264 -14.22 -9.00 -4.69
N GLY A 265 -12.97 -9.28 -4.34
CA GLY A 265 -12.06 -10.08 -5.17
C GLY A 265 -12.33 -11.57 -5.13
N HIS A 266 -12.88 -12.09 -4.02
CA HIS A 266 -13.13 -13.52 -3.80
C HIS A 266 -14.62 -13.86 -3.83
N ASP A 267 -15.44 -13.22 -3.00
CA ASP A 267 -16.84 -13.66 -2.79
C ASP A 267 -17.78 -13.22 -3.91
N THR A 268 -17.57 -12.03 -4.46
CA THR A 268 -18.42 -11.49 -5.53
C THR A 268 -18.11 -12.21 -6.85
N PRO A 269 -19.12 -12.71 -7.58
CA PRO A 269 -18.93 -13.24 -8.93
C PRO A 269 -18.71 -12.11 -9.94
N HIS A 270 -17.75 -12.29 -10.84
CA HIS A 270 -17.42 -11.35 -11.92
C HIS A 270 -17.37 -12.11 -13.23
N GLU A 271 -18.53 -12.33 -13.84
CA GLU A 271 -18.66 -13.16 -15.04
C GLU A 271 -18.57 -12.34 -16.34
N ARG A 272 -18.91 -11.06 -16.26
CA ARG A 272 -18.87 -10.16 -17.43
C ARG A 272 -17.42 -9.86 -17.79
N ALA A 273 -17.08 -10.01 -19.07
CA ALA A 273 -15.78 -9.59 -19.60
C ALA A 273 -15.53 -8.09 -19.32
N GLY A 274 -14.28 -7.75 -19.04
CA GLY A 274 -13.87 -6.37 -18.72
C GLY A 274 -13.21 -6.24 -17.35
N ALA A 275 -12.70 -5.05 -17.07
CA ALA A 275 -12.11 -4.70 -15.79
C ALA A 275 -13.17 -4.09 -14.86
N HIS A 276 -13.53 -4.82 -13.80
CA HIS A 276 -14.43 -4.36 -12.74
C HIS A 276 -13.61 -3.64 -11.68
N THR A 277 -13.73 -2.31 -11.63
CA THR A 277 -12.88 -1.47 -10.80
C THR A 277 -13.61 -1.01 -9.55
N TYR A 278 -12.92 -1.01 -8.41
CA TYR A 278 -13.49 -0.69 -7.10
C TYR A 278 -12.56 0.21 -6.29
N HIS A 279 -13.08 1.31 -5.75
CA HIS A 279 -12.31 2.15 -4.82
C HIS A 279 -12.45 1.62 -3.39
N ILE A 280 -11.33 1.18 -2.81
CA ILE A 280 -11.27 0.72 -1.42
C ILE A 280 -10.73 1.86 -0.57
N VAL A 281 -11.61 2.82 -0.32
CA VAL A 281 -11.27 4.15 0.23
C VAL A 281 -12.19 4.52 1.39
N HIS A 282 -11.69 5.33 2.30
CA HIS A 282 -12.43 5.85 3.44
C HIS A 282 -13.47 6.88 2.97
N HIS A 283 -14.69 6.82 3.51
CA HIS A 283 -15.78 7.73 3.14
C HIS A 283 -15.55 9.18 3.57
N THR A 284 -14.88 9.35 4.71
CA THR A 284 -14.39 10.64 5.21
C THR A 284 -12.87 10.71 5.10
N PRO A 285 -12.29 11.34 4.06
CA PRO A 285 -10.85 11.53 3.97
C PRO A 285 -10.28 12.24 5.22
N THR A 286 -9.11 11.81 5.68
CA THR A 286 -8.40 12.41 6.82
C THR A 286 -7.86 13.78 6.42
N GLN A 287 -8.05 14.80 7.28
CA GLN A 287 -7.51 16.13 7.00
C GLN A 287 -5.99 16.14 7.21
N LEU A 288 -5.26 16.87 6.38
CA LEU A 288 -3.82 17.08 6.59
C LEU A 288 -3.54 17.69 7.98
N GLY A 289 -4.43 18.57 8.46
CA GLY A 289 -4.36 19.14 9.80
C GLY A 289 -4.34 18.10 10.93
N ASP A 290 -5.07 16.99 10.78
CA ASP A 290 -5.08 15.90 11.78
C ASP A 290 -3.73 15.17 11.83
N VAL A 291 -3.12 14.97 10.66
CA VAL A 291 -1.78 14.35 10.53
C VAL A 291 -0.71 15.28 11.11
N ILE A 292 -0.78 16.58 10.81
CA ILE A 292 0.10 17.60 11.40
C ILE A 292 -0.06 17.62 12.92
N GLY A 293 -1.29 17.65 13.42
CA GLY A 293 -1.58 17.63 14.85
C GLY A 293 -0.99 16.40 15.55
N ALA A 294 -0.99 15.23 14.91
CA ALA A 294 -0.35 14.03 15.45
C ALA A 294 1.17 14.22 15.64
N PHE A 295 1.87 14.91 14.73
CA PHE A 295 3.29 15.23 14.86
C PHE A 295 3.57 16.33 15.89
N GLU A 296 2.80 17.43 15.89
CA GLU A 296 2.95 18.52 16.87
C GLU A 296 2.71 18.02 18.31
N GLN A 297 1.78 17.09 18.51
CA GLN A 297 1.56 16.44 19.81
C GLN A 297 2.66 15.41 20.16
N ALA A 298 3.41 14.90 19.19
CA ALA A 298 4.48 13.95 19.43
C ALA A 298 5.81 14.64 19.76
N TYR A 299 6.05 15.84 19.21
CA TYR A 299 7.31 16.55 19.35
C TYR A 299 7.09 17.95 19.95
N ALA A 300 7.41 18.10 21.23
CA ALA A 300 7.34 19.40 21.91
C ALA A 300 8.21 20.45 21.21
N GLY A 301 7.66 21.66 21.05
CA GLY A 301 8.34 22.79 20.40
C GLY A 301 8.27 22.78 18.87
N LEU A 302 7.65 21.78 18.24
CA LEU A 302 7.38 21.74 16.81
C LEU A 302 6.10 22.51 16.48
N ARG A 303 6.18 23.39 15.48
CA ARG A 303 5.05 24.02 14.79
C ARG A 303 5.15 23.77 13.30
N LEU A 304 4.09 23.24 12.70
CA LEU A 304 3.99 23.04 11.26
C LEU A 304 2.89 23.93 10.71
N GLU A 305 3.20 24.67 9.64
CA GLU A 305 2.28 25.57 8.97
C GLU A 305 2.12 25.15 7.50
N CYS A 306 0.89 25.06 7.01
CA CYS A 306 0.65 24.83 5.59
C CYS A 306 0.64 26.16 4.83
N THR A 307 1.42 26.23 3.76
CA THR A 307 1.53 27.39 2.88
C THR A 307 1.48 26.93 1.43
N GLU A 308 0.83 27.66 0.53
CA GLU A 308 0.73 27.24 -0.87
C GLU A 308 2.06 27.45 -1.63
N GLU A 309 2.80 28.49 -1.27
CA GLU A 309 4.10 28.84 -1.86
C GLU A 309 5.12 29.21 -0.77
N ILE A 310 6.39 28.90 -1.05
CA ILE A 310 7.53 29.18 -0.18
C ILE A 310 8.69 29.63 -1.09
N ASP A 311 8.84 30.93 -1.28
CA ASP A 311 9.90 31.50 -2.13
C ASP A 311 11.23 31.65 -1.38
N ASP A 312 11.15 31.85 -0.07
CA ASP A 312 12.28 32.12 0.83
C ASP A 312 12.51 30.96 1.81
N ALA A 313 12.52 29.74 1.28
CA ALA A 313 12.64 28.53 2.11
C ALA A 313 13.89 28.59 3.01
N THR A 314 13.74 28.27 4.29
CA THR A 314 14.87 28.09 5.21
C THR A 314 15.67 26.82 4.85
N PRO A 315 16.91 26.63 5.33
CA PRO A 315 17.64 25.38 5.11
C PRO A 315 16.89 24.14 5.64
N ALA A 316 16.19 24.28 6.77
CA ALA A 316 15.36 23.22 7.34
C ALA A 316 14.16 22.90 6.44
N GLU A 317 13.47 23.92 5.92
CA GLU A 317 12.34 23.74 4.99
C GLU A 317 12.81 23.08 3.68
N ARG A 318 13.96 23.46 3.12
CA ARG A 318 14.55 22.79 1.95
C ARG A 318 14.93 21.33 2.24
N PHE A 319 15.46 21.05 3.42
CA PHE A 319 15.77 19.69 3.83
C PHE A 319 14.50 18.83 3.85
N ILE A 320 13.44 19.31 4.51
CA ILE A 320 12.15 18.62 4.58
C ILE A 320 11.50 18.47 3.21
N ALA A 321 11.47 19.55 2.42
CA ALA A 321 10.93 19.52 1.07
C ALA A 321 11.60 18.43 0.24
N THR A 322 12.93 18.32 0.29
CA THR A 322 13.71 17.31 -0.44
C THR A 322 13.42 15.89 0.04
N HIS A 323 13.51 15.64 1.34
CA HIS A 323 13.43 14.28 1.91
C HIS A 323 11.99 13.75 2.01
N LEU A 324 11.00 14.63 2.09
CA LEU A 324 9.59 14.26 2.14
C LEU A 324 8.85 14.59 0.83
N THR A 325 9.56 14.89 -0.27
CA THR A 325 8.98 15.30 -1.58
C THR A 325 7.84 14.36 -2.00
N GLY A 326 8.05 13.05 -1.88
CA GLY A 326 7.06 12.04 -2.28
C GLY A 326 5.74 12.18 -1.54
N PHE A 327 5.74 12.50 -0.24
CA PHE A 327 4.53 12.70 0.56
C PHE A 327 3.94 14.11 0.37
N LEU A 328 4.78 15.14 0.44
CA LEU A 328 4.36 16.54 0.33
C LEU A 328 3.71 16.84 -1.03
N SER A 329 4.09 16.10 -2.08
CA SER A 329 3.49 16.26 -3.40
C SER A 329 2.00 15.88 -3.45
N TYR A 330 1.50 15.07 -2.50
CA TYR A 330 0.06 14.78 -2.39
C TYR A 330 -0.68 15.80 -1.50
N CYS A 331 0.03 16.61 -0.69
CA CYS A 331 -0.54 17.59 0.25
C CYS A 331 -1.24 18.80 -0.42
N ARG A 332 -1.59 18.72 -1.70
CA ARG A 332 -2.33 19.75 -2.44
C ARG A 332 -3.61 19.20 -3.09
N LEU A 333 -3.80 17.88 -3.04
CA LEU A 333 -4.90 17.21 -3.72
C LEU A 333 -6.14 17.15 -2.82
N ARG A 334 -7.31 17.26 -3.45
CA ARG A 334 -8.63 17.18 -2.80
C ARG A 334 -9.54 16.25 -3.58
N HIS A 335 -9.16 14.97 -3.65
CA HIS A 335 -9.98 13.95 -4.30
C HIS A 335 -11.07 13.46 -3.38
N THR A 336 -12.27 13.31 -3.94
CA THR A 336 -13.28 12.39 -3.43
C THR A 336 -13.39 11.22 -4.40
N PHE A 337 -13.84 10.07 -3.91
CA PHE A 337 -13.88 8.85 -4.70
C PHE A 337 -15.28 8.28 -4.68
N ASP A 338 -15.78 7.93 -5.86
CA ASP A 338 -16.98 7.12 -5.99
C ASP A 338 -16.71 5.72 -5.40
N ARG A 339 -17.69 5.18 -4.70
CA ARG A 339 -17.65 3.86 -4.06
C ARG A 339 -18.91 3.06 -4.34
N THR A 340 -19.72 3.47 -5.31
CA THR A 340 -21.02 2.87 -5.60
C THR A 340 -20.89 1.36 -5.86
N GLY A 341 -19.94 0.95 -6.71
CA GLY A 341 -19.64 -0.45 -6.96
C GLY A 341 -19.09 -1.15 -5.71
N ALA A 342 -18.15 -0.52 -5.00
CA ALA A 342 -17.55 -1.12 -3.80
C ALA A 342 -18.59 -1.43 -2.71
N LEU A 343 -19.52 -0.52 -2.47
CA LEU A 343 -20.61 -0.68 -1.50
C LEU A 343 -21.60 -1.75 -1.95
N ALA A 344 -21.98 -1.76 -3.23
CA ALA A 344 -22.86 -2.78 -3.78
C ALA A 344 -22.25 -4.20 -3.67
N ALA A 345 -20.93 -4.32 -3.82
CA ALA A 345 -20.21 -5.59 -3.71
C ALA A 345 -19.87 -5.99 -2.27
N THR A 346 -20.11 -5.13 -1.28
CA THR A 346 -19.78 -5.40 0.15
C THR A 346 -20.97 -5.16 1.09
N PRO A 347 -22.17 -5.70 0.81
CA PRO A 347 -23.35 -5.44 1.63
C PRO A 347 -23.11 -5.81 3.09
N GLY A 348 -23.49 -4.91 4.00
CA GLY A 348 -23.34 -5.08 5.44
C GLY A 348 -21.89 -5.07 5.96
N LEU A 349 -20.91 -4.64 5.17
CA LEU A 349 -19.58 -4.33 5.70
C LEU A 349 -19.67 -3.00 6.46
N PRO A 350 -19.36 -2.95 7.78
CA PRO A 350 -19.39 -1.70 8.52
C PRO A 350 -18.37 -0.71 7.98
N GLU A 351 -18.80 0.52 7.74
CA GLU A 351 -17.92 1.62 7.39
C GLU A 351 -17.01 1.96 8.57
N PRO A 352 -15.72 2.25 8.35
CA PRO A 352 -14.82 2.67 9.41
C PRO A 352 -15.25 4.03 9.96
N ALA A 353 -15.06 4.22 11.27
CA ALA A 353 -15.16 5.54 11.89
C ALA A 353 -14.01 6.44 11.40
N PRO A 354 -14.21 7.78 11.36
CA PRO A 354 -13.12 8.71 11.10
C PRO A 354 -11.90 8.43 11.98
N LEU A 355 -10.71 8.52 11.38
CA LEU A 355 -9.46 8.22 12.08
C LEU A 355 -9.18 9.29 13.13
N ASP A 356 -9.05 8.86 14.39
CA ASP A 356 -8.66 9.75 15.47
C ASP A 356 -7.14 9.95 15.53
N THR A 357 -6.71 10.94 16.32
CA THR A 357 -5.28 11.23 16.53
C THR A 357 -4.53 10.02 17.12
N GLY A 358 -5.19 9.17 17.91
CA GLY A 358 -4.59 7.97 18.49
C GLY A 358 -4.19 6.96 17.42
N PHE A 359 -5.09 6.67 16.48
CA PHE A 359 -4.82 5.83 15.31
C PHE A 359 -3.67 6.41 14.49
N LEU A 360 -3.72 7.72 14.17
CA LEU A 360 -2.69 8.37 13.37
C LEU A 360 -1.31 8.28 14.03
N ARG A 361 -1.22 8.56 15.34
CA ARG A 361 0.03 8.42 16.09
C ARG A 361 0.57 7.00 16.04
N ARG A 362 -0.25 5.98 16.31
CA ARG A 362 0.19 4.58 16.26
C ARG A 362 0.59 4.15 14.85
N ALA A 363 -0.17 4.52 13.83
CA ALA A 363 0.12 4.21 12.43
C ALA A 363 1.41 4.90 11.93
N LEU A 364 1.70 6.10 12.44
CA LEU A 364 2.96 6.82 12.21
C LEU A 364 4.09 6.33 13.13
N GLY A 365 3.86 5.38 14.04
CA GLY A 365 4.86 4.92 15.00
C GLY A 365 5.27 5.98 16.03
N LEU A 366 4.45 7.00 16.27
CA LEU A 366 4.69 8.08 17.20
C LEU A 366 4.29 7.65 18.63
N GLY A 367 5.28 7.55 19.52
CA GLY A 367 5.06 7.25 20.95
C GLY A 367 5.38 5.82 21.40
N SER A 368 5.97 4.97 20.54
CA SER A 368 6.39 3.61 20.91
C SER A 368 7.78 3.52 21.58
N ARG A 369 8.28 4.61 22.17
CA ARG A 369 9.48 4.60 23.03
C ARG A 369 9.16 5.07 24.43
N ALA A 370 8.49 4.20 25.18
CA ALA A 370 8.79 4.08 26.60
C ALA A 370 9.93 3.05 26.72
N VAL A 371 11.12 3.52 27.10
CA VAL A 371 12.23 2.76 27.70
C VAL A 371 12.80 1.58 26.87
N VAL A 372 13.81 1.87 26.05
CA VAL A 372 14.95 0.95 25.87
C VAL A 372 16.22 1.79 26.00
N ASP A 373 16.44 2.29 27.22
CA ASP A 373 17.71 2.86 27.67
C ASP A 373 17.90 2.44 29.13
N SER A 374 18.14 1.14 29.34
CA SER A 374 18.76 0.56 30.55
C SER A 374 19.00 -0.95 30.39
N ALA A 375 19.83 -1.36 29.42
CA ALA A 375 20.38 -2.72 29.40
C ALA A 375 21.70 -2.84 28.62
N ALA A 376 22.50 -1.77 28.58
CA ALA A 376 23.90 -1.81 28.16
C ALA A 376 24.74 -1.25 29.30
N GLY A 377 24.85 -2.05 30.37
CA GLY A 377 25.49 -1.66 31.61
C GLY A 377 25.45 -2.78 32.65
N ALA A 378 25.79 -4.00 32.24
CA ALA A 378 26.33 -5.04 33.12
C ALA A 378 26.73 -6.26 32.27
N LEU A 379 28.02 -6.57 32.34
CA LEU A 379 28.78 -7.71 31.80
C LEU A 379 29.33 -7.54 30.37
#